data_AF-A0A2L2YTY1-F1
#
_entry.id   AF-A0A2L2YTY1-F1
#
_cell.length_a   1.000
_cell.length_b   1.000
_cell.length_c   1.000
_cell.angle_alpha   90.00
_cell.angle_beta   90.00
_cell.angle_gamma   90.00
#
_symmetry.space_group_name_H-M   'P 1'
#
loop_
_entity.id
_entity.type
_entity.pdbx_description
1 polymer ?
#
loop_
_entity_poly.entity_id
_entity_poly.type
_entity_poly.pdbx_seq_one_letter_code
_entity_poly.pdbx_strand_id
1 'polypeptide(L)' 'KFTNDTSHHLEDGIMVATDIEKFMLVRIKVYDKTNNLGYEVQIERSKSKKAVTADCRFSIRYIKFLTK' A
#
# COMPACT_ATOMS: atom_id res chain seq x y z
N LYS A 1 1.58 -3.99 11.35
CA LYS A 1 1.46 -2.64 10.76
C LYS A 1 2.74 -2.31 9.99
N PHE A 2 2.60 -2.01 8.71
CA PHE A 2 3.70 -1.70 7.79
C PHE A 2 3.50 -0.29 7.24
N THR A 3 4.54 0.52 7.21
CA THR A 3 4.43 1.92 6.77
C THR A 3 5.35 2.18 5.59
N ASN A 4 4.82 2.78 4.54
CA ASN A 4 5.59 3.33 3.44
C ASN A 4 5.52 4.87 3.51
N ASP A 5 6.69 5.51 3.51
CA ASP A 5 6.78 6.97 3.49
C ASP A 5 7.00 7.43 2.06
N THR A 6 6.09 8.26 1.56
CA THR A 6 6.10 8.75 0.18
C THR A 6 6.17 10.27 0.10
N SER A 7 6.50 10.93 1.22
CA SER A 7 6.56 12.40 1.35
C SER A 7 7.34 13.08 0.23
N HIS A 8 8.57 12.64 -0.05
CA HIS A 8 9.43 13.25 -1.05
C HIS A 8 8.78 13.27 -2.46
N HIS A 9 8.24 12.14 -2.90
CA HIS A 9 7.59 12.03 -4.22
C HIS A 9 6.27 12.82 -4.32
N LEU A 10 5.61 13.08 -3.19
CA LEU A 10 4.40 13.90 -3.10
C LEU A 10 4.73 15.40 -3.13
N GLU A 11 5.81 15.82 -2.46
CA GLU A 11 6.31 17.20 -2.47
C GLU A 11 6.82 17.60 -3.85
N ASP A 12 7.51 16.68 -4.54
CA ASP A 12 8.00 16.92 -5.91
C ASP A 12 6.86 16.96 -6.95
N GLY A 13 5.62 16.63 -6.56
CA GLY A 13 4.45 16.65 -7.45
C GLY A 13 4.43 15.53 -8.49
N ILE A 14 5.35 14.55 -8.39
CA ILE A 14 5.52 13.47 -9.35
C ILE A 14 4.46 12.39 -9.15
N MET A 15 3.94 12.23 -7.93
CA MET A 15 3.03 11.14 -7.58
C MET A 15 1.79 11.62 -6.82
N VAL A 16 0.60 11.12 -7.18
CA VAL A 16 -0.67 11.46 -6.50
C VAL A 16 -1.02 10.42 -5.44
N ALA A 17 -1.28 10.85 -4.21
CA ALA A 17 -1.57 9.97 -3.07
C ALA A 17 -2.79 9.03 -3.29
N THR A 18 -3.74 9.42 -4.14
CA THR A 18 -4.93 8.63 -4.48
C THR A 18 -4.60 7.48 -5.42
N ASP A 19 -3.61 7.65 -6.28
CA ASP A 19 -3.32 6.69 -7.33
C ASP A 19 -2.55 5.50 -6.76
N ILE A 20 -1.61 5.71 -5.82
CA ILE A 20 -0.98 4.57 -5.16
C ILE A 20 -1.95 3.82 -4.25
N GLU A 21 -2.94 4.50 -3.67
CA GLU A 21 -3.97 3.83 -2.87
C GLU A 21 -4.82 2.88 -3.73
N LYS A 22 -5.32 3.36 -4.87
CA LYS A 22 -6.02 2.52 -5.85
C LYS A 22 -5.13 1.39 -6.36
N PHE A 23 -3.88 1.70 -6.67
CA PHE A 23 -2.91 0.71 -7.15
C PHE A 23 -2.67 -0.39 -6.10
N MET A 24 -2.46 -0.02 -4.84
CA MET A 24 -2.26 -0.99 -3.75
C MET A 24 -3.50 -1.86 -3.54
N LEU A 25 -4.71 -1.29 -3.58
CA LEU A 25 -5.95 -2.06 -3.49
C LEU A 25 -6.06 -3.11 -4.60
N VAL A 26 -5.72 -2.76 -5.85
CA VAL A 26 -5.85 -3.70 -6.98
C VAL A 26 -4.72 -4.74 -7.01
N ARG A 27 -3.51 -4.36 -6.60
CA ARG A 27 -2.29 -5.16 -6.83
C ARG A 27 -1.88 -6.02 -5.64
N ILE A 28 -2.33 -5.69 -4.43
CA ILE A 28 -2.09 -6.53 -3.26
C ILE A 28 -2.81 -7.86 -3.44
N LYS A 29 -2.06 -8.94 -3.26
CA LYS A 29 -2.56 -10.31 -3.27
C LYS A 29 -2.64 -10.85 -1.87
N VAL A 30 -3.72 -11.58 -1.62
CA VAL A 30 -3.98 -12.35 -0.40
C VAL A 30 -4.29 -13.77 -0.85
N TYR A 31 -3.52 -14.76 -0.36
CA TYR A 31 -3.57 -16.15 -0.84
C TYR A 31 -3.53 -16.28 -2.37
N ASP A 32 -2.57 -15.60 -3.00
CA ASP A 32 -2.34 -15.56 -4.45
C ASP A 32 -3.47 -14.95 -5.30
N LYS A 33 -4.53 -14.44 -4.67
CA LYS A 33 -5.65 -13.77 -5.34
C LYS A 33 -5.62 -12.27 -5.10
N THR A 34 -5.81 -11.50 -6.17
CA THR A 34 -6.06 -10.06 -6.11
C THR A 34 -7.51 -9.79 -5.71
N ASN A 35 -7.80 -8.60 -5.18
CA ASN A 35 -9.16 -8.16 -4.81
C ASN A 35 -9.82 -8.98 -3.67
N ASN A 36 -9.02 -9.67 -2.85
CA ASN A 36 -9.47 -10.40 -1.67
C ASN A 36 -8.94 -9.75 -0.38
N LEU A 37 -9.07 -8.42 -0.25
CA LEU A 37 -8.51 -7.70 0.90
C LEU A 37 -9.35 -7.86 2.17
N GLY A 38 -10.66 -8.04 2.01
CA GLY A 38 -11.61 -8.40 3.08
C GLY A 38 -11.33 -7.68 4.40
N TYR A 39 -11.13 -8.48 5.45
CA TYR A 39 -10.66 -8.01 6.77
C TYR A 39 -9.16 -8.23 6.98
N GLU A 40 -8.50 -8.98 6.10
CA GLU A 40 -7.11 -9.41 6.31
C GLU A 40 -6.09 -8.32 6.01
N VAL A 41 -6.41 -7.38 5.12
CA VAL A 41 -5.51 -6.27 4.77
C VAL A 41 -6.30 -4.97 4.74
N GLN A 42 -5.93 -4.05 5.64
CA GLN A 42 -6.45 -2.69 5.70
C GLN A 42 -5.38 -1.69 5.27
N ILE A 43 -5.77 -0.72 4.46
CA ILE A 43 -4.90 0.35 3.98
C ILE A 43 -5.42 1.67 4.54
N GLU A 44 -4.62 2.33 5.37
CA GLU A 44 -4.89 3.64 5.92
C GLU A 44 -4.12 4.71 5.12
N ARG A 45 -4.86 5.69 4.61
CA ARG A 45 -4.28 6.88 3.98
C ARG A 45 -4.00 7.96 5.02
N SER A 46 -2.73 8.33 5.17
CA SER A 46 -2.32 9.66 5.63
C SER A 46 -1.80 10.50 4.46
N LYS A 47 -1.66 11.81 4.68
CA LYS A 47 -1.31 12.79 3.63
C LYS A 47 0.05 12.52 2.99
N SER A 48 1.01 12.04 3.78
CA SER A 48 2.40 11.72 3.36
C SER A 48 2.77 10.25 3.52
N LYS A 49 2.09 9.53 4.42
CA LYS A 49 2.39 8.15 4.81
C LYS A 49 1.25 7.21 4.46
N LYS A 50 1.58 6.01 3.98
CA LYS A 50 0.61 4.92 3.79
C LYS A 50 0.88 3.83 4.82
N ALA A 51 -0.10 3.56 5.67
CA ALA A 51 -0.02 2.48 6.64
C ALA A 51 -0.86 1.29 6.14
N VAL A 52 -0.25 0.12 6.08
CA VAL A 52 -0.91 -1.15 5.75
C VAL A 52 -0.93 -2.02 7.00
N THR A 53 -2.11 -2.36 7.45
CA THR A 53 -2.31 -3.33 8.53
C THR A 53 -2.72 -4.64 7.87
N ALA A 54 -1.99 -5.71 8.16
CA ALA A 54 -2.28 -7.03 7.61
C ALA A 54 -2.23 -8.07 8.74
N ASP A 55 -3.26 -8.89 8.82
CA ASP A 55 -3.37 -10.02 9.76
C ASP A 55 -2.88 -11.34 9.15
N CYS A 56 -2.67 -11.36 7.83
CA CYS A 56 -2.09 -12.48 7.10
C CYS A 56 -0.54 -12.39 7.01
N ARG A 57 0.11 -13.43 6.46
CA ARG A 57 1.55 -13.37 6.13
C ARG A 57 1.80 -12.25 5.12
N PHE A 58 2.43 -11.17 5.57
CA PHE A 58 2.70 -9.98 4.77
C PHE A 58 4.12 -9.45 5.04
N SER A 59 4.68 -8.68 4.12
CA SER A 59 6.05 -8.15 4.26
C SER A 59 6.22 -6.73 3.70
N ILE A 60 7.11 -5.96 4.33
CA ILE A 60 7.54 -4.64 3.82
C ILE A 60 8.19 -4.75 2.44
N ARG A 61 8.90 -5.85 2.16
CA ARG A 61 9.55 -6.07 0.87
C ARG A 61 8.51 -6.16 -0.26
N TYR A 62 7.36 -6.76 0.01
CA TYR A 62 6.28 -6.85 -0.96
C TYR A 62 5.70 -5.48 -1.30
N ILE A 63 5.51 -4.61 -0.30
CA ILE A 63 5.09 -3.22 -0.53
C ILE A 63 6.11 -2.47 -1.40
N LYS A 64 7.40 -2.56 -1.07
CA LYS A 64 8.47 -1.93 -1.87
C LYS A 64 8.52 -2.46 -3.29
N PHE A 65 8.27 -3.75 -3.50
CA PHE A 65 8.22 -4.36 -4.82
C PHE A 65 7.04 -3.82 -5.65
N LEU A 66 5.89 -3.60 -5.02
CA LEU A 66 4.73 -3.02 -5.69
C LEU A 66 4.96 -1.56 -6.09
N THR A 67 5.72 -0.80 -5.30
CA THR A 67 5.98 0.63 -5.53
C THR A 67 7.33 0.93 -6.22
N LYS A 68 8.01 -0.09 -6.74
CA LYS A 68 9.25 0.07 -7.50
C LYS A 68 8.94 0.30 -8.97
#